data_AF-A0AAE0NS50-F1
#
_entry.id   AF-A0AAE0NS50-F1
#
_cell.length_a   1.000
_cell.length_b   1.000
_cell.length_c   1.000
_cell.angle_alpha   90.00
_cell.angle_beta   90.00
_cell.angle_gamma   90.00
#
_symmetry.space_group_name_H-M   'P 1'
#
loop_
_entity.id
_entity.type
_entity.pdbx_description
1 polymer ?
#
loop_
_entity_poly.entity_id
_entity_poly.type
_entity_poly.pdbx_seq_one_letter_code
_entity_poly.pdbx_strand_id
1 'polypeptide(L)'
;MKTVHWIDYDRWGACTVEFCRNLTWQGNADIAGIGVFVSYIVEVMLASILLAALGLPYIFRLKHYDGRALTATGRLAASNTWAALHTSLGTFWDTAFMFSFAVGVAGIVSTKISLSWYDRLFLAPSLALTSSVLFAAWPLYIPNCRHTTARWVGLLAILCMLGFLCSTAMTDDQTPMYMPAFDLYCMSTYDGSNNVPAQVAEYLRLVAVYGALGMGAALVVAYSLMRVVLFCWGPSAWPLEMLSRVEKKGWLGGWVLAWCVLLTGLMFANLIYFAIMRYLMFQAAGPSLRENRWGFGQVLALATWLPAVLDFVFVVTGHLKALEYRLPVGVDLFVSEKAVANGNGTNSDASDEESGGILVEDRGRIIGRGSPYRTTTSI
;
A
#
# COMPACT_ATOMS: atom_id res chain seq x y z
N MET A 1 36.45 -10.85 -30.60
CA MET A 1 35.85 -11.59 -31.74
C MET A 1 34.40 -11.83 -31.41
N LYS A 2 33.45 -11.35 -32.24
CA LYS A 2 32.03 -11.75 -32.12
C LYS A 2 31.90 -13.13 -32.76
N THR A 3 31.54 -14.14 -31.99
CA THR A 3 31.13 -15.44 -32.56
C THR A 3 29.79 -15.25 -33.26
N VAL A 4 29.77 -15.53 -34.57
CA VAL A 4 28.53 -15.54 -35.35
C VAL A 4 27.95 -16.94 -35.20
N HIS A 5 26.74 -17.04 -34.64
CA HIS A 5 26.00 -18.29 -34.52
C HIS A 5 24.95 -18.33 -35.64
N TRP A 6 24.95 -19.40 -36.44
CA TRP A 6 23.98 -19.62 -37.51
C TRP A 6 22.83 -20.48 -36.97
N ILE A 7 21.59 -20.10 -37.31
CA ILE A 7 20.38 -20.84 -36.98
C ILE A 7 19.89 -21.53 -38.24
N ASP A 8 19.78 -22.86 -38.20
CA ASP A 8 19.16 -23.65 -39.25
C ASP A 8 17.64 -23.68 -39.03
N TYR A 9 16.89 -22.97 -39.86
CA TYR A 9 15.43 -22.84 -39.76
C TYR A 9 14.70 -24.15 -40.06
N ASP A 10 15.29 -25.07 -40.83
CA ASP A 10 14.62 -26.34 -41.19
C ASP A 10 14.64 -27.34 -40.03
N ARG A 11 15.64 -27.22 -39.13
CA ARG A 11 15.73 -28.02 -37.89
C ARG A 11 15.15 -27.34 -36.67
N TRP A 12 14.61 -26.13 -36.86
CA TRP A 12 14.10 -25.27 -35.81
C TRP A 12 13.13 -25.99 -34.88
N GLY A 13 12.08 -26.60 -35.43
CA GLY A 13 11.04 -27.26 -34.64
C GLY A 13 11.52 -28.43 -33.78
N ALA A 14 12.62 -29.10 -34.17
CA ALA A 14 13.20 -30.19 -33.40
C ALA A 14 14.09 -29.70 -32.24
N CYS A 15 14.66 -28.51 -32.36
CA CYS A 15 15.60 -27.94 -31.39
C CYS A 15 15.03 -26.77 -30.58
N THR A 16 13.74 -26.43 -30.73
CA THR A 16 13.12 -25.26 -30.08
C THR A 16 13.37 -25.23 -28.57
N VAL A 17 13.16 -26.35 -27.88
CA VAL A 17 13.32 -26.43 -26.42
C VAL A 17 14.77 -26.14 -25.99
N GLU A 18 15.73 -26.76 -26.65
CA GLU A 18 17.16 -26.57 -26.37
C GLU A 18 17.62 -25.15 -26.73
N PHE A 19 17.11 -24.61 -27.84
CA PHE A 19 17.39 -23.25 -28.24
C PHE A 19 16.86 -22.25 -27.22
N CYS A 20 15.59 -22.36 -26.82
CA CYS A 20 14.96 -21.48 -25.83
C CYS A 20 15.71 -21.53 -24.48
N ARG A 21 16.22 -22.70 -24.11
CA ARG A 21 17.01 -22.88 -22.89
C ARG A 21 18.41 -22.26 -22.97
N ASN A 22 19.02 -22.28 -24.16
CA ASN A 22 20.34 -21.70 -24.40
C ASN A 22 20.27 -20.20 -24.73
N LEU A 23 19.08 -19.67 -24.98
CA LEU A 23 18.88 -18.24 -25.13
C LEU A 23 19.27 -17.55 -23.82
N THR A 24 20.21 -16.62 -23.88
CA THR A 24 20.56 -15.84 -22.70
C THR A 24 19.46 -14.83 -22.41
N TRP A 25 18.47 -15.24 -21.62
CA TRP A 25 17.41 -14.39 -21.13
C TRP A 25 18.01 -13.27 -20.26
N GLN A 26 17.97 -12.05 -20.77
CA GLN A 26 18.38 -10.85 -20.03
C GLN A 26 17.14 -10.10 -19.58
N GLY A 27 16.46 -10.63 -18.57
CA GLY A 27 15.40 -9.89 -17.88
C GLY A 27 15.98 -8.84 -16.93
N ASN A 28 15.22 -7.77 -16.70
CA ASN A 28 15.61 -6.76 -15.74
C ASN A 28 15.35 -7.22 -14.30
N ALA A 29 16.43 -7.65 -13.63
CA ALA A 29 16.43 -8.11 -12.25
C ALA A 29 15.99 -7.04 -11.23
N ASP A 30 15.90 -5.76 -11.61
CA ASP A 30 15.40 -4.69 -10.74
C ASP A 30 13.87 -4.56 -10.77
N ILE A 31 13.19 -5.21 -11.72
CA ILE A 31 11.71 -5.19 -11.83
C ILE A 31 11.15 -6.57 -11.52
N ALA A 32 11.69 -7.59 -12.18
CA ALA A 32 11.24 -8.97 -12.08
C ALA A 32 12.26 -9.84 -11.34
N GLY A 33 13.18 -9.25 -10.56
CA GLY A 33 14.08 -10.01 -9.71
C GLY A 33 13.40 -10.71 -8.55
N ILE A 34 14.03 -11.77 -8.04
CA ILE A 34 13.48 -12.54 -6.91
C ILE A 34 13.19 -11.67 -5.69
N GLY A 35 14.09 -10.77 -5.30
CA GLY A 35 13.84 -9.96 -4.10
C GLY A 35 12.77 -8.88 -4.31
N VAL A 36 12.62 -8.31 -5.52
CA VAL A 36 11.49 -7.40 -5.81
C VAL A 36 10.17 -8.16 -5.81
N PHE A 37 10.15 -9.38 -6.34
CA PHE A 37 8.98 -10.25 -6.25
C PHE A 37 8.60 -10.57 -4.79
N VAL A 38 9.58 -10.86 -3.93
CA VAL A 38 9.35 -11.03 -2.49
C VAL A 38 8.83 -9.72 -1.87
N SER A 39 9.31 -8.55 -2.29
CA SER A 39 8.75 -7.27 -1.85
C SER A 39 7.27 -7.11 -2.22
N TYR A 40 6.85 -7.51 -3.42
CA TYR A 40 5.43 -7.52 -3.78
C TYR A 40 4.63 -8.46 -2.88
N ILE A 41 5.14 -9.65 -2.57
CA ILE A 41 4.48 -10.58 -1.64
C ILE A 41 4.30 -9.94 -0.26
N VAL A 42 5.37 -9.33 0.28
CA VAL A 42 5.35 -8.67 1.59
C VAL A 42 4.34 -7.51 1.59
N GLU A 43 4.32 -6.68 0.55
CA GLU A 43 3.37 -5.60 0.38
C GLU A 43 1.92 -6.09 0.42
N VAL A 44 1.61 -7.11 -0.40
CA VAL A 44 0.27 -7.71 -0.49
C VAL A 44 -0.15 -8.33 0.84
N MET A 45 0.76 -9.01 1.54
CA MET A 45 0.49 -9.59 2.86
C MET A 45 0.19 -8.52 3.90
N LEU A 46 1.03 -7.48 3.99
CA LEU A 46 0.85 -6.38 4.94
C LEU A 46 -0.47 -5.62 4.69
N ALA A 47 -0.78 -5.30 3.43
CA ALA A 47 -2.06 -4.69 3.08
C ALA A 47 -3.24 -5.59 3.42
N SER A 48 -3.15 -6.89 3.13
CA SER A 48 -4.23 -7.84 3.45
C SER A 48 -4.49 -7.92 4.95
N ILE A 49 -3.44 -7.92 5.77
CA ILE A 49 -3.55 -7.91 7.23
C ILE A 49 -4.23 -6.61 7.69
N LEU A 50 -3.78 -5.46 7.20
CA LEU A 50 -4.35 -4.15 7.56
C LEU A 50 -5.82 -4.02 7.11
N LEU A 51 -6.14 -4.42 5.89
CA LEU A 51 -7.50 -4.41 5.33
C LEU A 51 -8.42 -5.38 6.07
N ALA A 52 -7.94 -6.57 6.41
CA ALA A 52 -8.71 -7.53 7.19
C ALA A 52 -8.96 -7.00 8.61
N ALA A 53 -7.90 -6.53 9.27
CA ALA A 53 -7.99 -6.11 10.67
C ALA A 53 -8.80 -4.83 10.85
N LEU A 54 -8.61 -3.82 9.99
CA LEU A 54 -9.30 -2.52 10.12
C LEU A 54 -10.59 -2.45 9.29
N GLY A 55 -10.63 -3.11 8.13
CA GLY A 55 -11.77 -3.08 7.22
C GLY A 55 -12.91 -4.02 7.64
N LEU A 56 -12.65 -5.27 8.04
CA LEU A 56 -13.74 -6.21 8.39
C LEU A 56 -14.62 -5.72 9.55
N PRO A 57 -14.08 -5.15 10.64
CA PRO A 57 -14.92 -4.61 11.71
C PRO A 57 -15.83 -3.47 11.23
N TYR A 58 -15.32 -2.62 10.34
CA TYR A 58 -16.08 -1.55 9.71
C TYR A 58 -17.21 -2.11 8.82
N ILE A 59 -16.90 -3.11 8.01
CA ILE A 59 -17.83 -3.75 7.06
C ILE A 59 -18.98 -4.42 7.76
N PHE A 60 -18.67 -5.28 8.72
CA PHE A 60 -19.68 -6.08 9.40
C PHE A 60 -20.47 -5.26 10.43
N ARG A 61 -20.21 -3.93 10.52
CA ARG A 61 -20.68 -3.07 11.60
C ARG A 61 -20.64 -3.82 12.92
N LEU A 62 -19.54 -4.54 13.15
CA LEU A 62 -19.34 -5.23 14.40
C LEU A 62 -19.23 -4.12 15.42
N LYS A 63 -20.38 -3.83 16.05
CA LYS A 63 -20.56 -2.86 17.11
C LYS A 63 -19.35 -3.05 18.01
N HIS A 64 -18.51 -2.01 18.10
CA HIS A 64 -17.19 -2.01 18.74
C HIS A 64 -17.07 -3.20 19.68
N TYR A 65 -16.19 -4.16 19.34
CA TYR A 65 -15.93 -5.40 20.08
C TYR A 65 -16.25 -5.17 21.56
N ASP A 66 -17.49 -5.45 21.96
CA ASP A 66 -18.00 -5.02 23.26
C ASP A 66 -17.35 -6.03 24.20
N GLY A 67 -16.16 -5.68 24.71
CA GLY A 67 -15.14 -6.57 25.26
C GLY A 67 -15.56 -7.32 26.52
N ARG A 68 -16.87 -7.40 26.77
CA ARG A 68 -17.53 -8.11 27.86
C ARG A 68 -17.23 -9.61 27.84
N ALA A 69 -16.90 -10.19 26.70
CA ALA A 69 -16.51 -11.60 26.58
C ALA A 69 -15.00 -11.88 26.75
N LEU A 70 -14.14 -10.85 26.77
CA LEU A 70 -12.69 -11.00 26.88
C LEU A 70 -12.21 -10.73 28.32
N THR A 71 -11.28 -11.57 28.79
CA THR A 71 -10.53 -11.35 30.03
C THR A 71 -9.85 -9.97 30.01
N ALA A 72 -9.59 -9.39 31.19
CA ALA A 72 -9.01 -8.05 31.30
C ALA A 72 -7.67 -7.92 30.53
N THR A 73 -6.86 -8.97 30.54
CA THR A 73 -5.62 -9.09 29.75
C THR A 73 -5.90 -9.16 28.25
N GLY A 74 -6.92 -9.90 27.81
CA GLY A 74 -7.31 -9.98 26.40
C GLY A 74 -7.84 -8.65 25.84
N ARG A 75 -8.57 -7.88 26.67
CA ARG A 75 -9.02 -6.52 26.30
C ARG A 75 -7.86 -5.56 26.10
N LEU A 76 -6.87 -5.57 27.01
CA LEU A 76 -5.70 -4.70 26.92
C LEU A 76 -4.83 -5.04 25.68
N ALA A 77 -4.66 -6.33 25.40
CA ALA A 77 -3.92 -6.78 24.22
C ALA A 77 -4.64 -6.38 22.91
N ALA A 78 -5.96 -6.54 22.86
CA ALA A 78 -6.76 -6.16 21.70
C ALA A 78 -6.76 -4.65 21.45
N SER A 79 -6.86 -3.82 22.51
CA SER A 79 -6.80 -2.37 22.37
C SER A 79 -5.43 -1.89 21.90
N ASN A 80 -4.34 -2.47 22.42
CA ASN A 80 -2.98 -2.13 22.02
C ASN A 80 -2.71 -2.54 20.56
N THR A 81 -3.22 -3.71 20.14
CA THR A 81 -3.07 -4.19 18.76
C THR A 81 -3.85 -3.31 17.78
N TRP A 82 -5.08 -2.92 18.12
CA TRP A 82 -5.87 -2.00 17.30
C TRP A 82 -5.18 -0.63 17.13
N ALA A 83 -4.68 -0.07 18.24
CA ALA A 83 -3.90 1.15 18.20
C ALA A 83 -2.64 1.01 17.33
N ALA A 84 -1.90 -0.10 17.49
CA ALA A 84 -0.73 -0.42 16.67
C ALA A 84 -1.05 -0.47 15.18
N LEU A 85 -2.14 -1.12 14.79
CA LEU A 85 -2.56 -1.23 13.40
C LEU A 85 -2.90 0.15 12.81
N HIS A 86 -3.64 0.98 13.54
CA HIS A 86 -3.93 2.34 13.08
C HIS A 86 -2.69 3.22 12.97
N THR A 87 -1.77 3.15 13.92
CA THR A 87 -0.51 3.92 13.88
C THR A 87 0.37 3.44 12.72
N SER A 88 0.55 2.12 12.59
CA SER A 88 1.37 1.52 11.52
C SER A 88 0.78 1.72 10.12
N LEU A 89 -0.54 1.93 9.99
CA LEU A 89 -1.18 2.18 8.70
C LEU A 89 -0.61 3.41 8.00
N GLY A 90 -0.28 4.48 8.74
CA GLY A 90 0.30 5.68 8.15
C GLY A 90 1.69 5.43 7.57
N THR A 91 2.55 4.78 8.34
CA THR A 91 3.90 4.40 7.92
C THR A 91 3.86 3.41 6.76
N PHE A 92 2.99 2.40 6.83
CA PHE A 92 2.75 1.46 5.75
C PHE A 92 2.35 2.19 4.46
N TRP A 93 1.38 3.09 4.53
CA TRP A 93 0.89 3.83 3.36
C TRP A 93 2.00 4.70 2.75
N ASP A 94 2.78 5.42 3.56
CA ASP A 94 3.91 6.22 3.08
C ASP A 94 5.01 5.34 2.45
N THR A 95 5.30 4.15 3.01
CA THR A 95 6.25 3.19 2.41
C THR A 95 5.76 2.60 1.09
N ALA A 96 4.49 2.20 1.02
CA ALA A 96 3.86 1.70 -0.22
C ALA A 96 3.82 2.81 -1.30
N PHE A 97 3.69 4.06 -0.89
CA PHE A 97 3.68 5.22 -1.78
C PHE A 97 5.05 5.40 -2.43
N MET A 98 6.10 5.41 -1.62
CA MET A 98 7.48 5.52 -2.10
C MET A 98 7.85 4.32 -2.97
N PHE A 99 7.43 3.12 -2.59
CA PHE A 99 7.67 1.90 -3.36
C PHE A 99 7.00 1.97 -4.74
N SER A 100 5.71 2.31 -4.80
CA SER A 100 4.99 2.48 -6.06
C SER A 100 5.60 3.56 -6.95
N PHE A 101 5.98 4.69 -6.37
CA PHE A 101 6.63 5.76 -7.11
C PHE A 101 7.98 5.30 -7.69
N ALA A 102 8.80 4.61 -6.90
CA ALA A 102 10.08 4.06 -7.36
C ALA A 102 9.89 3.03 -8.49
N VAL A 103 8.91 2.13 -8.36
CA VAL A 103 8.54 1.17 -9.43
C VAL A 103 8.11 1.90 -10.70
N GLY A 104 7.31 2.96 -10.58
CA GLY A 104 6.88 3.76 -11.73
C GLY A 104 8.04 4.47 -12.44
N VAL A 105 8.94 5.09 -11.68
CA VAL A 105 10.15 5.74 -12.24
C VAL A 105 11.07 4.70 -12.88
N ALA A 106 11.37 3.60 -12.19
CA ALA A 106 12.17 2.50 -12.73
C ALA A 106 11.55 1.95 -14.02
N GLY A 107 10.22 1.89 -14.07
CA GLY A 107 9.50 1.46 -15.24
C GLY A 107 9.66 2.39 -16.44
N ILE A 108 9.46 3.69 -16.25
CA ILE A 108 9.66 4.68 -17.31
C ILE A 108 11.09 4.65 -17.82
N VAL A 109 12.08 4.61 -16.93
CA VAL A 109 13.50 4.53 -17.31
C VAL A 109 13.77 3.24 -18.10
N SER A 110 13.20 2.12 -17.65
CA SER A 110 13.37 0.83 -18.32
C SER A 110 12.76 0.79 -19.72
N THR A 111 11.65 1.50 -19.97
CA THR A 111 11.10 1.63 -21.34
C THR A 111 12.05 2.35 -22.32
N LYS A 112 13.00 3.16 -21.80
CA LYS A 112 13.99 3.86 -22.62
C LYS A 112 15.29 3.08 -22.81
N ILE A 113 15.68 2.29 -21.80
CA ILE A 113 16.96 1.57 -21.80
C ILE A 113 16.81 0.17 -22.37
N SER A 114 15.73 -0.54 -22.01
CA SER A 114 15.52 -1.93 -22.38
C SER A 114 14.38 -2.06 -23.38
N LEU A 115 14.68 -2.72 -24.49
CA LEU A 115 13.73 -3.02 -25.56
C LEU A 115 13.09 -4.41 -25.39
N SER A 116 13.39 -5.15 -24.32
CA SER A 116 12.83 -6.49 -24.16
C SER A 116 11.32 -6.39 -23.93
N TRP A 117 10.56 -7.13 -24.72
CA TRP A 117 9.11 -7.32 -24.52
C TRP A 117 8.81 -7.85 -23.11
N TYR A 118 9.72 -8.69 -22.58
CA TYR A 118 9.66 -9.26 -21.25
C TYR A 118 9.55 -8.18 -20.19
N ASP A 119 10.43 -7.17 -20.22
CA ASP A 119 10.37 -6.10 -19.23
C ASP A 119 9.00 -5.41 -19.27
N ARG A 120 8.45 -5.16 -20.46
CA ARG A 120 7.14 -4.53 -20.62
C ARG A 120 6.00 -5.34 -19.99
N LEU A 121 6.07 -6.67 -20.01
CA LEU A 121 5.09 -7.53 -19.34
C LEU A 121 5.09 -7.40 -17.83
N PHE A 122 6.22 -7.03 -17.23
CA PHE A 122 6.31 -6.85 -15.78
C PHE A 122 6.12 -5.39 -15.38
N LEU A 123 6.36 -4.42 -16.28
CA LEU A 123 6.31 -2.99 -15.97
C LEU A 123 4.91 -2.44 -15.63
N ALA A 124 3.94 -2.58 -16.53
CA ALA A 124 2.59 -2.06 -16.24
C ALA A 124 1.92 -2.84 -15.10
N PRO A 125 1.99 -4.18 -15.05
CA PRO A 125 1.40 -4.96 -13.95
C PRO A 125 2.04 -4.72 -12.58
N SER A 126 3.35 -4.44 -12.51
CA SER A 126 4.00 -4.14 -11.23
C SER A 126 3.46 -2.86 -10.64
N LEU A 127 3.43 -1.79 -11.43
CA LEU A 127 2.87 -0.52 -10.97
C LEU A 127 1.36 -0.63 -10.68
N ALA A 128 0.62 -1.44 -11.44
CA ALA A 128 -0.79 -1.74 -11.16
C ALA A 128 -0.96 -2.47 -9.81
N LEU A 129 -0.11 -3.45 -9.51
CA LEU A 129 -0.07 -4.16 -8.23
C LEU A 129 0.16 -3.19 -7.08
N THR A 130 1.27 -2.44 -7.09
CA THR A 130 1.63 -1.58 -5.96
C THR A 130 0.65 -0.40 -5.81
N SER A 131 0.14 0.15 -6.91
CA SER A 131 -0.90 1.19 -6.84
C SER A 131 -2.23 0.66 -6.34
N SER A 132 -2.61 -0.58 -6.66
CA SER A 132 -3.83 -1.20 -6.12
C SER A 132 -3.79 -1.35 -4.60
N VAL A 133 -2.64 -1.71 -4.04
CA VAL A 133 -2.37 -1.75 -2.59
C VAL A 133 -2.64 -0.36 -1.98
N LEU A 134 -2.04 0.68 -2.56
CA LEU A 134 -2.18 2.06 -2.09
C LEU A 134 -3.62 2.55 -2.08
N PHE A 135 -4.34 2.31 -3.18
CA PHE A 135 -5.72 2.76 -3.31
C PHE A 135 -6.68 1.92 -2.47
N ALA A 136 -6.37 0.65 -2.20
CA ALA A 136 -7.17 -0.20 -1.31
C ALA A 136 -7.05 0.25 0.14
N ALA A 137 -5.85 0.61 0.58
CA ALA A 137 -5.58 1.12 1.92
C ALA A 137 -6.03 2.58 2.12
N TRP A 138 -6.21 3.34 1.04
CA TRP A 138 -6.52 4.77 1.10
C TRP A 138 -7.73 5.13 1.98
N PRO A 139 -8.90 4.47 1.88
CA PRO A 139 -10.07 4.87 2.68
C PRO A 139 -9.90 4.65 4.18
N LEU A 140 -8.98 3.78 4.57
CA LEU A 140 -8.60 3.56 5.97
C LEU A 140 -7.62 4.63 6.47
N TYR A 141 -6.93 5.29 5.55
CA TYR A 141 -5.95 6.32 5.84
C TYR A 141 -6.60 7.70 5.87
N ILE A 142 -6.63 8.34 7.04
CA ILE A 142 -7.09 9.73 7.18
C ILE A 142 -5.85 10.63 7.19
N PRO A 143 -5.51 11.32 6.08
CA PRO A 143 -4.34 12.17 6.04
C PRO A 143 -4.51 13.41 6.94
N ASN A 144 -3.46 13.76 7.68
CA ASN A 144 -3.33 15.07 8.27
C ASN A 144 -3.35 16.15 7.16
N CYS A 145 -4.22 17.15 7.30
CA CYS A 145 -4.51 18.19 6.30
C CYS A 145 -3.25 18.86 5.71
N ARG A 146 -2.17 18.98 6.50
CA ARG A 146 -0.93 19.66 6.10
C ARG A 146 -0.15 18.93 5.00
N HIS A 147 -0.21 17.60 4.94
CA HIS A 147 0.55 16.80 3.95
C HIS A 147 -0.33 16.26 2.82
N THR A 148 -1.62 16.57 2.84
CA THR A 148 -2.62 16.08 1.89
C THR A 148 -2.24 16.44 0.46
N THR A 149 -1.87 17.70 0.18
CA THR A 149 -1.57 18.15 -1.19
C THR A 149 -0.40 17.41 -1.84
N ALA A 150 0.72 17.22 -1.11
CA ALA A 150 1.90 16.55 -1.65
C ALA A 150 1.61 15.08 -2.00
N ARG A 151 0.84 14.39 -1.14
CA ARG A 151 0.44 13.00 -1.39
C ARG A 151 -0.47 12.87 -2.60
N TRP A 152 -1.35 13.84 -2.85
CA TRP A 152 -2.20 13.86 -4.05
C TRP A 152 -1.42 14.06 -5.34
N VAL A 153 -0.49 15.02 -5.35
CA VAL A 153 0.41 15.22 -6.50
C VAL A 153 1.17 13.92 -6.78
N GLY A 154 1.61 13.23 -5.73
CA GLY A 154 2.21 11.91 -5.81
C GLY A 154 1.30 10.84 -6.43
N LEU A 155 0.06 10.70 -5.93
CA LEU A 155 -0.90 9.71 -6.44
C LEU A 155 -1.28 9.98 -7.89
N LEU A 156 -1.47 11.25 -8.26
CA LEU A 156 -1.70 11.64 -9.64
C LEU A 156 -0.49 11.30 -10.51
N ALA A 157 0.72 11.55 -10.03
CA ALA A 157 1.94 11.17 -10.73
C ALA A 157 1.99 9.65 -10.95
N ILE A 158 1.71 8.82 -9.94
CA ILE A 158 1.65 7.35 -10.08
C ILE A 158 0.62 6.93 -11.14
N LEU A 159 -0.56 7.53 -11.15
CA LEU A 159 -1.59 7.25 -12.17
C LEU A 159 -1.15 7.66 -13.57
N CYS A 160 -0.50 8.82 -13.71
CA CYS A 160 0.07 9.26 -14.98
C CYS A 160 1.18 8.31 -15.46
N MET A 161 2.05 7.84 -14.56
CA MET A 161 3.07 6.84 -14.87
C MET A 161 2.43 5.53 -15.31
N LEU A 162 1.38 5.06 -14.63
CA LEU A 162 0.64 3.86 -15.01
C LEU A 162 -0.02 4.00 -16.38
N GLY A 163 -0.70 5.13 -16.64
CA GLY A 163 -1.28 5.41 -17.94
C GLY A 163 -0.24 5.44 -19.06
N PHE A 164 0.93 6.05 -18.81
CA PHE A 164 2.05 6.04 -19.73
C PHE A 164 2.55 4.61 -20.01
N LEU A 165 2.82 3.81 -18.97
CA LEU A 165 3.30 2.44 -19.12
C LEU A 165 2.29 1.57 -19.87
N CYS A 166 1.00 1.66 -19.54
CA CYS A 166 -0.06 0.99 -20.27
C CYS A 166 -0.11 1.43 -21.74
N SER A 167 0.00 2.73 -22.02
CA SER A 167 0.03 3.23 -23.40
C SER A 167 1.21 2.67 -24.18
N THR A 168 2.42 2.64 -23.60
CA THR A 168 3.60 2.07 -24.25
C THR A 168 3.51 0.56 -24.48
N ALA A 169 2.75 -0.15 -23.64
CA ALA A 169 2.46 -1.56 -23.83
C ALA A 169 1.47 -1.81 -24.99
N MET A 170 0.57 -0.85 -25.27
CA MET A 170 -0.46 -0.98 -26.32
C MET A 170 -0.01 -0.46 -27.69
N THR A 171 0.80 0.60 -27.75
CA THR A 171 1.14 1.26 -29.02
C THR A 171 2.08 0.45 -29.91
N ASP A 172 2.76 -0.55 -29.37
CA ASP A 172 3.80 -1.30 -30.10
C ASP A 172 3.28 -2.51 -30.86
N ASP A 173 1.97 -2.74 -30.86
CA ASP A 173 1.29 -3.73 -31.72
C ASP A 173 1.45 -3.40 -33.23
N GLN A 174 2.02 -2.23 -33.56
CA GLN A 174 2.29 -1.78 -34.93
C GLN A 174 3.76 -1.73 -35.34
N THR A 175 4.72 -2.20 -34.53
CA THR A 175 6.09 -2.41 -35.03
C THR A 175 6.31 -3.88 -35.40
N PRO A 176 6.07 -4.28 -36.67
CA PRO A 176 6.44 -5.62 -37.11
C PRO A 176 7.97 -5.73 -37.13
N MET A 177 8.49 -6.89 -36.73
CA MET A 177 9.88 -7.34 -36.95
C MET A 177 10.92 -6.56 -36.10
N TYR A 178 11.54 -7.13 -35.07
CA TYR A 178 12.68 -8.04 -35.29
C TYR A 178 13.14 -8.87 -34.07
N MET A 179 12.54 -8.75 -32.88
CA MET A 179 12.88 -9.61 -31.72
C MET A 179 11.74 -10.12 -30.81
N PRO A 180 10.49 -9.59 -30.81
CA PRO A 180 9.47 -10.05 -29.86
C PRO A 180 8.86 -11.42 -30.20
N ALA A 181 8.99 -11.90 -31.44
CA ALA A 181 8.45 -13.19 -31.85
C ALA A 181 9.16 -14.36 -31.15
N PHE A 182 10.45 -14.21 -30.86
CA PHE A 182 11.28 -15.32 -30.40
C PHE A 182 10.92 -15.78 -28.99
N ASP A 183 10.93 -14.81 -28.10
CA ASP A 183 10.76 -15.06 -26.70
C ASP A 183 9.30 -15.42 -26.35
N LEU A 184 8.34 -14.80 -27.05
CA LEU A 184 6.93 -15.16 -26.96
C LEU A 184 6.68 -16.58 -27.49
N TYR A 185 7.36 -16.97 -28.57
CA TYR A 185 7.33 -18.32 -29.12
C TYR A 185 7.95 -19.35 -28.16
N CYS A 186 9.05 -19.00 -27.50
CA CYS A 186 9.61 -19.83 -26.44
C CYS A 186 8.60 -20.01 -25.29
N MET A 187 7.97 -18.93 -24.82
CA MET A 187 6.96 -19.05 -23.77
C MET A 187 5.74 -19.89 -24.20
N SER A 188 5.23 -19.71 -25.43
CA SER A 188 4.09 -20.50 -25.91
C SER A 188 4.41 -21.99 -26.04
N THR A 189 5.67 -22.32 -26.32
CA THR A 189 6.14 -23.72 -26.36
C THR A 189 6.03 -24.40 -24.99
N TYR A 190 6.30 -23.67 -23.89
CA TYR A 190 6.24 -24.24 -22.53
C TYR A 190 4.85 -24.23 -21.90
N ASP A 191 3.97 -23.30 -22.27
CA ASP A 191 2.58 -23.28 -21.78
C ASP A 191 1.72 -24.41 -22.42
N GLY A 192 2.20 -25.04 -23.50
CA GLY A 192 1.44 -26.06 -24.25
C GLY A 192 0.18 -25.49 -24.91
N SER A 193 0.03 -24.17 -24.92
CA SER A 193 -1.13 -23.42 -25.35
C SER A 193 -0.69 -22.39 -26.37
N ASN A 194 -1.30 -22.40 -27.55
CA ASN A 194 -1.08 -21.38 -28.59
C ASN A 194 -1.63 -20.00 -28.20
N ASN A 195 -2.21 -19.86 -27.00
CA ASN A 195 -2.95 -18.67 -26.57
C ASN A 195 -2.17 -17.74 -25.64
N VAL A 196 -0.90 -18.00 -25.30
CA VAL A 196 -0.10 -17.09 -24.45
C VAL A 196 -0.14 -15.62 -24.93
N PRO A 197 0.00 -15.33 -26.25
CA PRO A 197 -0.11 -13.95 -26.74
C PRO A 197 -1.48 -13.32 -26.45
N ALA A 198 -2.55 -14.11 -26.60
CA ALA A 198 -3.92 -13.68 -26.35
C ALA A 198 -4.18 -13.48 -24.85
N GLN A 199 -3.66 -14.35 -23.99
CA GLN A 199 -3.76 -14.22 -22.53
C GLN A 199 -3.03 -12.98 -22.03
N VAL A 200 -1.83 -12.73 -22.55
CA VAL A 200 -1.05 -11.52 -22.25
C VAL A 200 -1.77 -10.27 -22.74
N ALA A 201 -2.31 -10.28 -23.96
CA ALA A 201 -3.05 -9.16 -24.51
C ALA A 201 -4.33 -8.86 -23.72
N GLU A 202 -5.09 -9.89 -23.33
CA GLU A 202 -6.27 -9.73 -22.47
C GLU A 202 -5.91 -9.24 -21.07
N TYR A 203 -4.79 -9.71 -20.52
CA TYR A 203 -4.32 -9.23 -19.23
C TYR A 203 -3.89 -7.76 -19.28
N LEU A 204 -3.16 -7.35 -20.32
CA LEU A 204 -2.79 -5.95 -20.53
C LEU A 204 -4.01 -5.06 -20.78
N ARG A 205 -5.03 -5.56 -21.48
CA ARG A 205 -6.33 -4.88 -21.62
C ARG A 205 -7.02 -4.72 -20.26
N LEU A 206 -7.01 -5.74 -19.41
CA LEU A 206 -7.57 -5.68 -18.07
C LEU A 206 -6.83 -4.67 -17.18
N VAL A 207 -5.50 -4.60 -17.28
CA VAL A 207 -4.67 -3.59 -16.59
C VAL A 207 -4.94 -2.19 -17.15
N ALA A 208 -5.18 -2.04 -18.45
CA ALA A 208 -5.55 -0.75 -19.06
C ALA A 208 -6.94 -0.28 -18.63
N VAL A 209 -7.93 -1.19 -18.60
CA VAL A 209 -9.27 -0.94 -18.06
C VAL A 209 -9.16 -0.55 -16.59
N TYR A 210 -8.30 -1.20 -15.83
CA TYR A 210 -8.04 -0.84 -14.44
C TYR A 210 -7.40 0.54 -14.30
N GLY A 211 -6.43 0.89 -15.15
CA GLY A 211 -5.88 2.25 -15.20
C GLY A 211 -6.97 3.29 -15.47
N ALA A 212 -7.90 2.99 -16.38
CA ALA A 212 -9.03 3.85 -16.68
C ALA A 212 -10.03 3.95 -15.51
N LEU A 213 -10.31 2.85 -14.81
CA LEU A 213 -11.17 2.83 -13.62
C LEU A 213 -10.51 3.53 -12.42
N GLY A 214 -9.20 3.35 -12.24
CA GLY A 214 -8.40 4.06 -11.23
C GLY A 214 -8.38 5.56 -11.48
N MET A 215 -8.29 5.98 -12.73
CA MET A 215 -8.44 7.37 -13.14
C MET A 215 -9.87 7.89 -12.89
N GLY A 216 -10.88 7.07 -13.16
CA GLY A 216 -12.29 7.38 -12.83
C GLY A 216 -12.51 7.58 -11.33
N ALA A 217 -11.92 6.73 -10.49
CA ALA A 217 -11.98 6.91 -9.05
C ALA A 217 -11.14 8.10 -8.57
N ALA A 218 -9.98 8.35 -9.17
CA ALA A 218 -9.21 9.56 -8.90
C ALA A 218 -10.01 10.82 -9.21
N LEU A 219 -10.88 10.81 -10.22
CA LEU A 219 -11.80 11.90 -10.54
C LEU A 219 -12.94 12.02 -9.50
N VAL A 220 -13.53 10.92 -9.04
CA VAL A 220 -14.53 10.92 -7.95
C VAL A 220 -13.92 11.41 -6.63
N VAL A 221 -12.66 11.08 -6.41
CA VAL A 221 -11.88 11.50 -5.25
C VAL A 221 -11.44 12.96 -5.39
N ALA A 222 -11.03 13.43 -6.58
CA ALA A 222 -10.80 14.84 -6.88
C ALA A 222 -12.07 15.68 -6.69
N TYR A 223 -13.23 15.15 -7.06
CA TYR A 223 -14.53 15.75 -6.78
C TYR A 223 -14.82 15.82 -5.27
N SER A 224 -14.45 14.77 -4.53
CA SER A 224 -14.56 14.74 -3.07
C SER A 224 -13.58 15.72 -2.40
N LEU A 225 -12.41 15.95 -3.00
CA LEU A 225 -11.40 16.92 -2.56
C LEU A 225 -11.77 18.36 -2.87
N MET A 226 -12.43 18.64 -4.00
CA MET A 226 -13.04 19.94 -4.24
C MET A 226 -13.94 20.31 -3.06
N ARG A 227 -14.69 19.34 -2.51
CA ARG A 227 -15.51 19.56 -1.31
C ARG A 227 -14.68 19.80 -0.05
N VAL A 228 -13.54 19.12 0.13
CA VAL A 228 -12.66 19.28 1.31
C VAL A 228 -11.80 20.55 1.23
N VAL A 229 -11.34 20.97 0.07
CA VAL A 229 -10.63 22.26 -0.11
C VAL A 229 -11.58 23.42 0.13
N LEU A 230 -12.82 23.35 -0.38
CA LEU A 230 -13.90 24.27 0.01
C LEU A 230 -14.20 24.22 1.53
N PHE A 231 -13.86 23.11 2.20
CA PHE A 231 -14.05 22.88 3.65
C PHE A 231 -12.91 23.46 4.51
N CYS A 232 -11.65 23.27 4.09
CA CYS A 232 -10.47 23.77 4.80
C CYS A 232 -10.27 25.28 4.63
N TRP A 233 -10.83 25.87 3.57
CA TRP A 233 -10.85 27.31 3.33
C TRP A 233 -12.20 27.95 3.69
N GLY A 234 -13.19 27.15 4.06
CA GLY A 234 -14.50 27.62 4.52
C GLY A 234 -14.47 28.09 5.99
N PRO A 235 -15.33 29.03 6.39
CA PRO A 235 -15.38 29.56 7.76
C PRO A 235 -15.58 28.44 8.79
N SER A 236 -14.81 28.53 9.89
CA SER A 236 -14.43 27.50 10.87
C SER A 236 -15.53 26.73 11.64
N ALA A 237 -16.81 26.90 11.31
CA ALA A 237 -17.93 26.38 12.13
C ALA A 237 -18.74 25.22 11.52
N TRP A 238 -18.47 24.80 10.27
CA TRP A 238 -19.22 23.73 9.62
C TRP A 238 -18.73 22.25 9.75
N PRO A 239 -17.68 21.85 10.52
CA PRO A 239 -16.99 20.59 10.19
C PRO A 239 -17.65 19.28 10.63
N LEU A 240 -18.31 19.25 11.79
CA LEU A 240 -18.70 17.99 12.44
C LEU A 240 -20.11 17.52 12.06
N GLU A 241 -21.04 18.45 11.82
CA GLU A 241 -22.41 18.06 11.49
C GLU A 241 -22.54 17.40 10.12
N MET A 242 -21.77 17.83 9.12
CA MET A 242 -21.96 17.36 7.75
C MET A 242 -21.37 15.96 7.51
N LEU A 243 -20.22 15.63 8.13
CA LEU A 243 -19.66 14.26 8.11
C LEU A 243 -20.61 13.28 8.79
N SER A 244 -21.21 13.65 9.93
CA SER A 244 -22.23 12.82 10.59
C SER A 244 -23.49 12.58 9.74
N ARG A 245 -23.83 13.52 8.84
CA ARG A 245 -24.98 13.38 7.93
C ARG A 245 -24.66 12.53 6.70
N VAL A 246 -23.42 12.56 6.21
CA VAL A 246 -22.96 11.68 5.12
C VAL A 246 -22.80 10.24 5.62
N GLU A 247 -22.28 10.06 6.83
CA GLU A 247 -22.12 8.77 7.49
C GLU A 247 -23.46 8.05 7.74
N LYS A 248 -24.53 8.83 8.00
CA LYS A 248 -25.90 8.28 8.15
C LYS A 248 -26.48 7.67 6.88
N LYS A 249 -25.99 8.06 5.70
CA LYS A 249 -26.40 7.43 4.42
C LYS A 249 -25.40 6.35 4.07
N GLY A 250 -25.61 5.14 4.59
CA GLY A 250 -24.76 3.95 4.41
C GLY A 250 -24.42 3.55 2.95
N TRP A 251 -24.99 4.24 1.95
CA TRP A 251 -24.63 4.13 0.54
C TRP A 251 -23.14 4.46 0.27
N LEU A 252 -22.59 5.50 0.90
CA LEU A 252 -21.19 5.88 0.67
C LEU A 252 -20.21 4.81 1.18
N GLY A 253 -20.50 4.23 2.35
CA GLY A 253 -19.72 3.13 2.92
C GLY A 253 -19.77 1.86 2.07
N GLY A 254 -20.92 1.57 1.44
CA GLY A 254 -21.06 0.46 0.50
C GLY A 254 -20.16 0.60 -0.73
N TRP A 255 -20.04 1.80 -1.30
CA TRP A 255 -19.15 2.07 -2.43
C TRP A 255 -17.68 1.97 -2.06
N VAL A 256 -17.28 2.56 -0.92
CA VAL A 256 -15.91 2.46 -0.41
C VAL A 256 -15.52 0.99 -0.21
N LEU A 257 -16.43 0.19 0.33
CA LEU A 257 -16.21 -1.24 0.49
C LEU A 257 -16.06 -1.96 -0.86
N ALA A 258 -17.02 -1.78 -1.77
CA ALA A 258 -16.96 -2.40 -3.09
C ALA A 258 -15.65 -2.05 -3.82
N TRP A 259 -15.21 -0.80 -3.67
CA TRP A 259 -13.92 -0.32 -4.14
C TRP A 259 -12.75 -1.08 -3.50
N CYS A 260 -12.65 -1.11 -2.16
CA CYS A 260 -11.58 -1.85 -1.47
C CYS A 260 -11.52 -3.33 -1.89
N VAL A 261 -12.68 -4.01 -2.02
CA VAL A 261 -12.76 -5.41 -2.45
C VAL A 261 -12.25 -5.57 -3.88
N LEU A 262 -12.67 -4.70 -4.80
CA LEU A 262 -12.22 -4.71 -6.19
C LEU A 262 -10.70 -4.55 -6.29
N LEU A 263 -10.14 -3.57 -5.59
CA LEU A 263 -8.69 -3.31 -5.61
C LEU A 263 -7.89 -4.42 -4.94
N THR A 264 -8.43 -5.01 -3.86
CA THR A 264 -7.83 -6.19 -3.22
C THR A 264 -7.80 -7.37 -4.19
N GLY A 265 -8.91 -7.61 -4.90
CA GLY A 265 -8.96 -8.64 -5.95
C GLY A 265 -7.93 -8.41 -7.04
N LEU A 266 -7.76 -7.16 -7.49
CA LEU A 266 -6.77 -6.82 -8.50
C LEU A 266 -5.32 -6.99 -8.01
N MET A 267 -5.03 -6.57 -6.78
CA MET A 267 -3.73 -6.78 -6.13
C MET A 267 -3.33 -8.27 -6.18
N PHE A 268 -4.24 -9.16 -5.77
CA PHE A 268 -4.00 -10.61 -5.83
C PHE A 268 -3.93 -11.15 -7.26
N ALA A 269 -4.77 -10.67 -8.17
CA ALA A 269 -4.74 -11.06 -9.58
C ALA A 269 -3.37 -10.74 -10.21
N ASN A 270 -2.82 -9.55 -9.92
CA ASN A 270 -1.47 -9.20 -10.34
C ASN A 270 -0.43 -10.11 -9.68
N LEU A 271 -0.49 -10.33 -8.37
CA LEU A 271 0.49 -11.18 -7.71
C LEU A 271 0.52 -12.61 -8.30
N ILE A 272 -0.65 -13.18 -8.60
CA ILE A 272 -0.80 -14.48 -9.26
C ILE A 272 -0.21 -14.42 -10.68
N TYR A 273 -0.50 -13.37 -11.45
CA TYR A 273 0.10 -13.16 -12.77
C TYR A 273 1.63 -13.16 -12.71
N PHE A 274 2.22 -12.40 -11.78
CA PHE A 274 3.67 -12.40 -11.57
C PHE A 274 4.21 -13.80 -11.25
N ALA A 275 3.52 -14.56 -10.38
CA ALA A 275 3.93 -15.91 -10.03
C ALA A 275 3.92 -16.85 -11.24
N ILE A 276 2.87 -16.78 -12.07
CA ILE A 276 2.74 -17.58 -13.30
C ILE A 276 3.83 -17.22 -14.29
N MET A 277 4.02 -15.92 -14.58
CA MET A 277 5.02 -15.47 -15.55
C MET A 277 6.44 -15.83 -15.11
N ARG A 278 6.76 -15.67 -13.82
CA ARG A 278 8.05 -16.13 -13.26
C ARG A 278 8.24 -17.63 -13.40
N TYR A 279 7.19 -18.43 -13.16
CA TYR A 279 7.25 -19.88 -13.29
C TYR A 279 7.52 -20.29 -14.75
N LEU A 280 6.75 -19.74 -15.70
CA LEU A 280 6.97 -19.98 -17.13
C LEU A 280 8.38 -19.58 -17.55
N MET A 281 8.89 -18.48 -17.01
CA MET A 281 10.24 -18.02 -17.31
C MET A 281 11.33 -18.90 -16.74
N PHE A 282 11.14 -19.38 -15.53
CA PHE A 282 12.05 -20.34 -14.93
C PHE A 282 12.13 -21.62 -15.77
N GLN A 283 11.00 -22.10 -16.29
CA GLN A 283 10.98 -23.28 -17.18
C GLN A 283 11.69 -23.00 -18.51
N ALA A 284 11.46 -21.82 -19.10
CA ALA A 284 12.04 -21.46 -20.40
C ALA A 284 13.55 -21.18 -20.35
N ALA A 285 14.01 -20.41 -19.35
CA ALA A 285 15.38 -19.95 -19.24
C ALA A 285 16.28 -20.90 -18.42
N GLY A 286 15.67 -21.79 -17.64
CA GLY A 286 16.37 -22.65 -16.70
C GLY A 286 17.01 -21.90 -15.52
N PRO A 287 17.86 -22.58 -14.73
CA PRO A 287 18.43 -22.04 -13.50
C PRO A 287 19.45 -20.91 -13.71
N SER A 288 19.93 -20.72 -14.94
CA SER A 288 20.88 -19.65 -15.31
C SER A 288 20.28 -18.25 -15.37
N LEU A 289 18.96 -18.11 -15.16
CA LEU A 289 18.27 -16.82 -15.20
C LEU A 289 18.87 -15.85 -14.17
N ARG A 290 19.34 -14.68 -14.64
CA ARG A 290 19.98 -13.66 -13.79
C ARG A 290 19.07 -13.17 -12.67
N GLU A 291 17.76 -13.21 -12.88
CA GLU A 291 16.74 -12.77 -11.93
C GLU A 291 16.62 -13.64 -10.68
N ASN A 292 17.16 -14.86 -10.71
CA ASN A 292 17.23 -15.74 -9.54
C ASN A 292 18.37 -15.35 -8.60
N ARG A 293 19.21 -14.37 -8.97
CA ARG A 293 20.28 -13.87 -8.12
C ARG A 293 19.85 -12.62 -7.38
N TRP A 294 20.27 -12.54 -6.12
CA TRP A 294 20.06 -11.37 -5.28
C TRP A 294 20.96 -10.22 -5.73
N GLY A 295 20.34 -9.05 -5.95
CA GLY A 295 21.02 -7.79 -6.22
C GLY A 295 20.86 -6.81 -5.06
N PHE A 296 21.69 -5.76 -5.03
CA PHE A 296 21.61 -4.71 -4.01
C PHE A 296 20.24 -4.01 -4.02
N GLY A 297 19.72 -3.66 -5.20
CA GLY A 297 18.40 -3.02 -5.34
C GLY A 297 17.26 -3.89 -4.82
N GLN A 298 17.37 -5.20 -4.93
CA GLN A 298 16.39 -6.16 -4.42
C GLN A 298 16.38 -6.22 -2.88
N VAL A 299 17.55 -6.17 -2.24
CA VAL A 299 17.64 -6.10 -0.78
C VAL A 299 17.09 -4.77 -0.27
N LEU A 300 17.38 -3.67 -0.97
CA LEU A 300 16.83 -2.36 -0.64
C LEU A 300 15.30 -2.33 -0.78
N ALA A 301 14.75 -2.97 -1.81
CA ALA A 301 13.31 -3.10 -2.01
C ALA A 301 12.62 -3.84 -0.84
N LEU A 302 13.29 -4.81 -0.21
CA LEU A 302 12.76 -5.48 0.99
C LEU A 302 12.87 -4.59 2.23
N ALA A 303 13.99 -3.87 2.35
CA ALA A 303 14.22 -2.96 3.46
C ALA A 303 13.19 -1.81 3.52
N THR A 304 12.52 -1.49 2.40
CA THR A 304 11.41 -0.52 2.35
C THR A 304 10.27 -0.85 3.32
N TRP A 305 10.08 -2.13 3.66
CA TRP A 305 9.02 -2.57 4.58
C TRP A 305 9.43 -2.52 6.05
N LEU A 306 10.73 -2.33 6.33
CA LEU A 306 11.25 -2.31 7.69
C LEU A 306 10.59 -1.23 8.58
N PRO A 307 10.38 0.03 8.13
CA PRO A 307 9.72 1.04 8.95
C PRO A 307 8.32 0.63 9.41
N ALA A 308 7.50 0.07 8.51
CA ALA A 308 6.15 -0.36 8.84
C ALA A 308 6.14 -1.52 9.86
N VAL A 309 7.04 -2.48 9.69
CA VAL A 309 7.19 -3.61 10.62
C VAL A 309 7.70 -3.14 11.98
N LEU A 310 8.70 -2.26 12.01
CA LEU A 310 9.24 -1.72 13.25
C LEU A 310 8.19 -0.92 14.02
N ASP A 311 7.45 -0.03 13.35
CA ASP A 311 6.40 0.75 13.99
C ASP A 311 5.32 -0.15 14.61
N PHE A 312 4.91 -1.20 13.89
CA PHE A 312 3.97 -2.20 14.44
C PHE A 312 4.53 -2.88 15.70
N VAL A 313 5.77 -3.38 15.65
CA VAL A 313 6.41 -4.08 16.77
C VAL A 313 6.61 -3.15 17.98
N PHE A 314 7.04 -1.91 17.76
CA PHE A 314 7.24 -0.93 18.83
C PHE A 314 5.94 -0.59 19.56
N VAL A 315 4.83 -0.44 18.83
CA VAL A 315 3.54 -0.15 19.45
C VAL A 315 2.99 -1.37 20.20
N VAL A 316 3.04 -2.56 19.60
CA VAL A 316 2.55 -3.80 20.24
C VAL A 316 3.33 -4.15 21.51
N THR A 317 4.66 -3.96 21.51
CA THR A 317 5.52 -4.25 22.68
C THR A 317 5.42 -3.19 23.79
N GLY A 318 4.56 -2.18 23.64
CA GLY A 318 4.36 -1.15 24.65
C GLY A 318 5.58 -0.23 24.86
N HIS A 319 6.54 -0.24 23.93
CA HIS A 319 7.69 0.65 23.96
C HIS A 319 7.33 2.09 23.53
N LEU A 320 6.04 2.42 23.46
CA LEU A 320 5.52 3.78 23.28
C LEU A 320 6.04 4.80 24.31
N LYS A 321 6.49 4.36 25.50
CA LYS A 321 7.22 5.24 26.44
C LYS A 321 8.48 5.86 25.82
N ALA A 322 9.07 5.23 24.79
CA ALA A 322 10.18 5.80 24.02
C ALA A 322 9.71 6.78 22.93
N LEU A 323 8.44 6.73 22.50
CA LEU A 323 7.83 7.70 21.57
C LEU A 323 7.34 8.97 22.30
N GLU A 324 7.14 8.91 23.61
CA GLU A 324 6.93 10.07 24.48
C GLU A 324 8.10 11.06 24.37
N TYR A 325 9.32 10.58 24.03
CA TYR A 325 10.49 11.40 23.73
C TYR A 325 10.51 12.01 22.31
N ARG A 326 9.62 11.61 21.40
CA ARG A 326 9.49 12.17 20.04
C ARG A 326 8.34 13.17 19.91
N LEU A 327 7.57 13.40 20.96
CA LEU A 327 6.59 14.48 20.97
C LEU A 327 7.32 15.82 20.82
N PRO A 328 6.86 16.71 19.92
CA PRO A 328 7.41 18.05 19.84
C PRO A 328 7.28 18.71 21.21
N VAL A 329 8.36 19.39 21.63
CA VAL A 329 8.43 20.08 22.92
C VAL A 329 7.20 20.99 23.08
N GLY A 330 6.37 20.70 24.09
CA GLY A 330 5.17 21.49 24.42
C GLY A 330 3.82 20.81 24.18
N VAL A 331 3.77 19.52 23.84
CA VAL A 331 2.51 18.75 23.80
C VAL A 331 2.38 17.94 25.10
N ASP A 332 1.56 18.42 26.02
CA ASP A 332 1.20 17.70 27.24
C ASP A 332 0.06 16.72 26.96
N LEU A 333 0.28 15.43 27.20
CA LEU A 333 -0.76 14.40 27.15
C LEU A 333 -1.42 14.29 28.53
N PHE A 334 -2.67 14.71 28.63
CA PHE A 334 -3.48 14.49 29.82
C PHE A 334 -4.11 13.09 29.76
N VAL A 335 -3.53 12.14 30.49
CA VAL A 335 -4.18 10.85 30.73
C VAL A 335 -5.29 11.07 31.76
N SER A 336 -6.54 10.99 31.31
CA SER A 336 -7.71 11.14 32.19
C SER A 336 -7.85 9.89 33.06
N GLU A 337 -7.46 10.01 34.33
CA GLU A 337 -7.50 8.95 35.36
C GLU A 337 -8.92 8.68 35.90
N LYS A 338 -9.97 8.99 35.13
CA LYS A 338 -11.38 8.89 35.61
C LYS A 338 -11.98 7.48 35.61
N ALA A 339 -11.24 6.43 35.28
CA ALA A 339 -11.80 5.07 35.14
C ALA A 339 -11.60 4.14 36.35
N VAL A 340 -10.85 4.52 37.40
CA VAL A 340 -10.49 3.59 38.50
C VAL A 340 -11.26 3.85 39.81
N ALA A 341 -12.03 4.94 39.93
CA ALA A 341 -12.64 5.32 41.21
C ALA A 341 -14.08 4.84 41.48
N ASN A 342 -14.80 4.22 40.53
CA ASN A 342 -16.21 3.82 40.75
C ASN A 342 -16.40 2.34 41.09
N GLY A 343 -15.58 1.83 42.01
CA GLY A 343 -15.59 0.43 42.44
C GLY A 343 -15.61 0.22 43.94
N ASN A 344 -16.18 1.13 44.73
CA ASN A 344 -16.62 0.82 46.10
C ASN A 344 -17.42 1.99 46.69
N GLY A 345 -18.74 1.81 46.84
CA GLY A 345 -19.60 2.80 47.48
C GLY A 345 -21.04 2.30 47.55
N THR A 346 -21.39 1.79 48.71
CA THR A 346 -22.64 1.14 49.09
C THR A 346 -23.88 2.03 48.99
N ASN A 347 -25.03 1.38 48.74
CA ASN A 347 -26.38 1.92 48.83
C ASN A 347 -26.63 2.72 50.11
N SER A 348 -27.23 3.90 49.96
CA SER A 348 -28.13 4.50 50.95
C SER A 348 -28.97 5.59 50.28
N ASP A 349 -30.26 5.28 50.12
CA ASP A 349 -31.48 6.08 50.26
C ASP A 349 -31.51 7.60 49.94
N ALA A 350 -32.43 7.91 49.03
CA ALA A 350 -33.46 8.96 49.06
C ALA A 350 -33.21 10.29 49.78
N SER A 351 -33.23 11.40 49.01
CA SER A 351 -34.26 12.45 49.07
C SER A 351 -33.92 13.61 48.12
N ASP A 352 -34.97 14.29 47.67
CA ASP A 352 -34.98 15.46 46.80
C ASP A 352 -34.02 16.58 47.21
N GLU A 353 -33.38 17.26 46.23
CA GLU A 353 -33.40 18.73 46.16
C GLU A 353 -32.82 19.28 44.84
N GLU A 354 -33.59 20.20 44.29
CA GLU A 354 -33.33 21.04 43.14
C GLU A 354 -32.39 22.20 43.55
N SER A 355 -31.21 22.30 42.93
CA SER A 355 -30.49 23.59 42.84
C SER A 355 -29.39 23.57 41.79
N GLY A 356 -29.48 24.54 40.88
CA GLY A 356 -28.45 24.84 39.89
C GLY A 356 -27.14 25.26 40.56
N GLY A 357 -26.07 24.54 40.23
CA GLY A 357 -24.70 24.90 40.55
C GLY A 357 -23.87 24.86 39.27
N ILE A 358 -23.45 26.04 38.79
CA ILE A 358 -22.39 26.18 37.80
C ILE A 358 -21.10 25.68 38.47
N LEU A 359 -20.67 24.47 38.11
CA LEU A 359 -19.36 23.95 38.47
C LEU A 359 -18.29 24.74 37.70
N VAL A 360 -17.68 25.68 38.39
CA VAL A 360 -16.39 26.26 38.01
C VAL A 360 -15.35 25.15 38.14
N GLU A 361 -14.88 24.64 37.00
CA GLU A 361 -13.82 23.65 36.93
C GLU A 361 -12.50 24.30 37.37
N ASP A 362 -12.03 23.87 38.53
CA ASP A 362 -10.80 24.30 39.17
C ASP A 362 -9.59 23.86 38.33
N ARG A 363 -8.94 24.83 37.66
CA ARG A 363 -7.70 24.60 36.91
C ARG A 363 -6.54 24.44 37.88
N GLY A 364 -6.32 23.21 38.31
CA GLY A 364 -5.06 22.78 38.91
C GLY A 364 -3.90 22.92 37.92
N ARG A 365 -3.26 24.10 37.90
CA ARG A 365 -2.00 24.34 37.21
C ARG A 365 -0.89 23.64 37.99
N ILE A 366 -0.48 22.46 37.55
CA ILE A 366 0.78 21.85 38.02
C ILE A 366 1.92 22.69 37.42
N ILE A 367 2.50 23.56 38.25
CA ILE A 367 3.74 24.27 37.94
C ILE A 367 4.83 23.20 37.84
N GLY A 368 5.31 22.94 36.63
CA GLY A 368 6.48 22.11 36.41
C GLY A 368 7.64 22.62 37.24
N ARG A 369 8.21 21.73 38.08
CA ARG A 369 9.47 21.97 38.77
C ARG A 369 10.52 22.42 37.76
N GLY A 370 11.09 23.60 38.01
CA GLY A 370 12.18 24.15 37.25
C GLY A 370 13.36 23.18 37.16
N SER A 371 13.88 23.03 35.95
CA SER A 371 15.19 22.44 35.70
C SER A 371 16.28 23.34 36.32
N PRO A 372 17.18 22.82 37.17
CA PRO A 372 18.26 23.59 37.77
C PRO A 372 19.52 23.47 36.90
N TYR A 373 19.54 24.07 35.71
CA TYR A 373 20.80 24.30 35.01
C TYR A 373 20.79 25.67 34.33
N ARG A 374 21.14 26.68 35.13
CA ARG A 374 21.59 27.99 34.67
C ARG A 374 22.99 28.21 35.21
N THR A 375 23.99 27.71 34.48
CA THR A 375 25.38 28.04 34.74
C THR A 375 25.64 29.43 34.18
N THR A 376 25.66 30.41 35.07
CA THR A 376 26.29 31.72 34.85
C THR A 376 27.79 31.53 34.74
N THR A 377 28.38 31.92 33.60
CA THR A 377 29.78 32.33 33.54
C THR A 377 29.82 33.69 32.87
N SER A 378 29.99 34.71 33.71
CA SER A 378 30.53 36.01 33.37
C SER A 378 32.05 35.97 33.61
N ILE A 379 32.84 36.14 32.56
CA ILE A 379 33.93 37.13 32.45
C ILE A 379 33.91 37.62 31.00
#